data_AF-A0A6I6KBZ1-F1
#
_entry.id   AF-A0A6I6KBZ1-F1
#
_cell.length_a   1.000
_cell.length_b   1.000
_cell.length_c   1.000
_cell.angle_alpha   90.00
_cell.angle_beta   90.00
_cell.angle_gamma   90.00
#
_symmetry.space_group_name_H-M   'P 1'
#
loop_
_entity.id
_entity.type
_entity.pdbx_description
1 polymer ?
#
loop_
_entity_poly.entity_id
_entity_poly.type
_entity_poly.pdbx_seq_one_letter_code
_entity_poly.pdbx_strand_id
1 'polypeptide(L)'
;MNYIRHLRGFFDRLEEDANMTSHHISLYIALFNLWNLNRFREQFDVNRLDVMSMARIGSRNTYSRCMKELHDWGYIIYSPSANRYQVSRVSCISFDTASETTTGTASGTPFINYKNKIKDKQGAHQNLKNGKEKQFGKTNPLHVETDKDYSEPL
;
A
#
# COMPACT_ATOMS: atom_id res chain seq x y z
N MET A 1 -0.96 -15.94 -16.28
CA MET A 1 -1.40 -14.58 -15.97
C MET A 1 -1.07 -13.67 -17.15
N ASN A 2 -2.05 -12.98 -17.75
CA ASN A 2 -1.75 -12.00 -18.80
C ASN A 2 -1.51 -10.61 -18.17
N TYR A 3 -0.29 -10.09 -18.28
CA TYR A 3 0.11 -8.82 -17.66
C TYR A 3 -0.77 -7.64 -18.08
N ILE A 4 -1.03 -7.50 -19.38
CA ILE A 4 -1.78 -6.37 -19.94
C ILE A 4 -3.25 -6.44 -19.54
N ARG A 5 -3.86 -7.63 -19.64
CA ARG A 5 -5.27 -7.83 -19.25
C ARG A 5 -5.47 -7.60 -17.75
N HIS A 6 -4.56 -8.11 -16.93
CA HIS A 6 -4.57 -7.88 -15.49
C HIS A 6 -4.48 -6.40 -15.14
N LEU A 7 -3.54 -5.69 -15.77
CA LEU A 7 -3.35 -4.27 -15.51
C LEU A 7 -4.59 -3.46 -15.94
N ARG A 8 -5.20 -3.82 -17.07
CA ARG A 8 -6.47 -3.24 -17.50
C ARG A 8 -7.59 -3.50 -16.47
N GLY A 9 -7.79 -4.75 -16.07
CA GLY A 9 -8.81 -5.09 -15.07
C GLY A 9 -8.57 -4.44 -13.71
N PHE A 10 -7.30 -4.21 -13.33
CA PHE A 10 -6.97 -3.40 -12.16
C PHE A 10 -7.44 -1.94 -12.32
N PHE A 11 -7.20 -1.31 -13.47
CA PHE A 11 -7.64 0.07 -13.72
C PHE A 11 -9.17 0.17 -13.79
N ASP A 12 -9.84 -0.79 -14.43
CA ASP A 12 -11.31 -0.84 -14.47
C ASP A 12 -11.88 -0.85 -13.04
N ARG A 13 -11.32 -1.68 -12.15
CA ARG A 13 -11.73 -1.73 -10.74
C ARG A 13 -11.35 -0.48 -9.94
N LEU A 14 -10.22 0.14 -10.25
CA LEU A 14 -9.76 1.37 -9.62
C LEU A 14 -10.69 2.55 -9.92
N GLU A 15 -11.25 2.63 -11.13
CA GLU A 15 -12.21 3.68 -11.49
C GLU A 15 -13.50 3.62 -10.65
N GLU A 16 -13.88 2.43 -10.19
CA GLU A 16 -15.06 2.22 -9.34
C GLU A 16 -14.78 2.44 -7.84
N ASP A 17 -13.53 2.29 -7.38
CA ASP A 17 -13.16 2.35 -5.96
C ASP A 17 -12.66 3.74 -5.52
N ALA A 18 -13.57 4.53 -4.97
CA ALA A 18 -13.27 5.87 -4.45
C ALA A 18 -12.38 5.89 -3.19
N ASN A 19 -12.14 4.74 -2.54
CA ASN A 19 -11.34 4.70 -1.31
C ASN A 19 -9.83 4.63 -1.59
N MET A 20 -9.44 4.37 -2.84
CA MET A 20 -8.05 4.12 -3.21
C MET A 20 -7.27 5.43 -3.32
N THR A 21 -6.26 5.59 -2.47
CA THR A 21 -5.35 6.75 -2.52
C THR A 21 -4.14 6.51 -3.43
N SER A 22 -3.39 7.56 -3.76
CA SER A 22 -2.14 7.45 -4.53
C SER A 22 -1.12 6.48 -3.93
N HIS A 23 -1.06 6.39 -2.59
CA HIS A 23 -0.19 5.42 -1.90
C HIS A 23 -0.64 3.97 -2.13
N HIS A 24 -1.94 3.70 -2.19
CA HIS A 24 -2.46 2.37 -2.52
C HIS A 24 -2.10 1.96 -3.93
N ILE A 25 -2.31 2.86 -4.90
CA ILE A 25 -1.98 2.62 -6.31
C ILE A 25 -0.49 2.32 -6.44
N SER A 26 0.37 3.17 -5.86
CA SER A 26 1.82 2.98 -5.95
C SER A 26 2.28 1.67 -5.30
N LEU A 27 1.72 1.34 -4.13
CA LEU A 27 2.02 0.09 -3.44
C LEU A 27 1.58 -1.14 -4.24
N TYR A 28 0.37 -1.12 -4.79
CA TYR A 28 -0.15 -2.20 -5.60
C TYR A 28 0.70 -2.42 -6.86
N ILE A 29 1.06 -1.35 -7.58
CA ILE A 29 1.92 -1.46 -8.77
C ILE A 29 3.31 -2.01 -8.42
N ALA A 30 3.88 -1.61 -7.27
CA ALA A 30 5.15 -2.17 -6.80
C ALA A 30 5.04 -3.67 -6.51
N LEU A 31 3.97 -4.11 -5.84
CA LEU A 31 3.70 -5.53 -5.58
C LEU A 31 3.44 -6.30 -6.87
N PHE A 32 2.70 -5.73 -7.81
CA PHE A 32 2.43 -6.33 -9.12
C PHE A 32 3.71 -6.53 -9.93
N ASN A 33 4.61 -5.53 -9.92
CA ASN A 33 5.92 -5.67 -10.55
C ASN A 33 6.74 -6.78 -9.90
N LEU A 34 6.73 -6.89 -8.55
CA LEU A 34 7.41 -7.97 -7.84
C LEU A 34 6.79 -9.35 -8.16
N TRP A 35 5.47 -9.43 -8.31
CA TRP A 35 4.77 -10.64 -8.74
C TRP A 35 5.19 -11.07 -10.15
N ASN A 36 5.32 -10.12 -11.09
CA ASN A 36 5.83 -10.35 -12.44
C ASN A 36 7.29 -10.86 -12.42
N LEU A 37 8.17 -10.23 -11.62
CA LEU A 37 9.55 -10.70 -11.45
C LEU A 37 9.62 -12.13 -10.89
N ASN A 38 8.64 -12.49 -10.06
CA ASN A 38 8.46 -13.86 -9.53
C ASN A 38 7.67 -14.78 -10.46
N ARG A 39 7.52 -14.44 -11.76
CA ARG A 39 6.81 -15.23 -12.77
C ARG A 39 5.36 -15.57 -12.40
N PHE A 40 4.68 -14.66 -11.71
CA PHE A 40 3.29 -14.80 -11.28
C PHE A 40 3.01 -16.04 -10.41
N ARG A 41 3.95 -16.40 -9.53
CA ARG A 41 3.74 -17.47 -8.52
C ARG A 41 2.52 -17.18 -7.64
N GLU A 42 1.87 -18.22 -7.14
CA GLU A 42 0.70 -18.09 -6.25
C GLU A 42 0.99 -17.18 -5.05
N GLN A 43 2.17 -17.32 -4.45
CA GLN A 43 2.66 -16.47 -3.36
C GLN A 43 4.10 -16.05 -3.66
N PHE A 44 4.46 -14.85 -3.22
CA PHE A 44 5.83 -14.36 -3.25
C PHE A 44 6.20 -13.67 -1.95
N ASP A 45 7.48 -13.76 -1.61
CA ASP A 45 8.04 -13.15 -0.42
C ASP A 45 8.27 -11.65 -0.66
N VAL A 46 7.95 -10.83 0.35
CA VAL A 46 8.13 -9.38 0.31
C VAL A 46 9.01 -8.91 1.47
N ASN A 47 10.04 -8.15 1.12
CA ASN A 47 10.78 -7.35 2.09
C ASN A 47 10.13 -5.98 2.20
N ARG A 48 9.72 -5.61 3.42
CA ARG A 48 9.04 -4.33 3.70
C ARG A 48 9.84 -3.13 3.21
N LEU A 49 11.14 -3.08 3.46
CA LEU A 49 11.97 -1.91 3.13
C LEU A 49 12.07 -1.74 1.60
N ASP A 50 12.23 -2.85 0.88
CA ASP A 50 12.33 -2.84 -0.58
C ASP A 50 11.00 -2.40 -1.21
N VAL A 51 9.89 -2.98 -0.75
CA VAL A 51 8.55 -2.60 -1.25
C VAL A 51 8.22 -1.15 -0.92
N MET A 52 8.58 -0.67 0.28
CA MET A 52 8.42 0.75 0.65
C MET A 52 9.21 1.67 -0.29
N SER A 53 10.46 1.31 -0.62
CA SER A 53 11.30 2.06 -1.56
C SER A 53 10.71 2.07 -2.97
N MET A 54 10.28 0.91 -3.47
CA MET A 54 9.64 0.77 -4.78
C MET A 54 8.34 1.57 -4.89
N ALA A 55 7.52 1.55 -3.83
CA ALA A 55 6.24 2.28 -3.75
C ALA A 55 6.39 3.75 -3.35
N ARG A 56 7.63 4.24 -3.16
CA ARG A 56 7.90 5.61 -2.69
C ARG A 56 7.17 5.98 -1.39
N ILE A 57 7.02 5.01 -0.48
CA ILE A 57 6.39 5.22 0.84
C ILE A 57 7.49 5.33 1.90
N GLY A 58 7.66 6.52 2.49
CA GLY A 58 8.63 6.74 3.57
C GLY A 58 8.12 6.36 4.97
N SER A 59 6.80 6.26 5.16
CA SER A 59 6.19 6.00 6.48
C SER A 59 5.79 4.54 6.63
N ARG A 60 6.31 3.89 7.68
CA ARG A 60 5.91 2.52 8.06
C ARG A 60 4.42 2.41 8.35
N ASN A 61 3.84 3.43 8.97
CA ASN A 61 2.41 3.45 9.30
C ASN A 61 1.57 3.51 8.03
N THR A 62 1.96 4.33 7.05
CA THR A 62 1.30 4.40 5.75
C THR A 62 1.39 3.07 5.02
N TYR A 63 2.58 2.46 4.96
CA TYR A 63 2.76 1.15 4.35
C TYR A 63 1.87 0.08 4.99
N SER A 64 1.88 -0.05 6.31
CA SER A 64 1.10 -1.07 7.02
C SER A 64 -0.41 -0.85 6.86
N ARG A 65 -0.87 0.41 6.84
CA ARG A 65 -2.27 0.75 6.58
C ARG A 65 -2.66 0.34 5.16
N CYS A 66 -1.92 0.78 4.15
CA CYS A 66 -2.23 0.48 2.75
C CYS A 66 -2.14 -1.01 2.42
N MET A 67 -1.18 -1.75 3.01
CA MET A 67 -1.12 -3.22 2.85
C MET A 67 -2.38 -3.90 3.39
N LYS A 68 -2.87 -3.45 4.55
CA LYS A 68 -4.09 -3.99 5.15
C LYS A 68 -5.32 -3.61 4.34
N GLU A 69 -5.43 -2.35 3.91
CA GLU A 69 -6.54 -1.86 3.09
C GLU A 69 -6.60 -2.59 1.73
N LEU A 70 -5.48 -2.75 1.03
CA LEU A 70 -5.42 -3.55 -0.21
C LEU A 70 -5.81 -5.02 0.02
N HIS A 71 -5.53 -5.56 1.22
CA HIS A 71 -5.96 -6.91 1.58
C HIS A 71 -7.47 -6.97 1.82
N ASP A 72 -7.99 -6.06 2.64
CA ASP A 72 -9.40 -5.98 3.01
C ASP A 72 -10.29 -5.71 1.78
N TRP A 73 -9.81 -4.92 0.82
CA TRP A 73 -10.49 -4.66 -0.45
C TRP A 73 -10.31 -5.78 -1.48
N GLY A 74 -9.52 -6.83 -1.19
CA GLY A 74 -9.35 -7.96 -2.10
C GLY A 74 -8.61 -7.59 -3.39
N TYR A 75 -7.59 -6.74 -3.30
CA TYR A 75 -6.58 -6.60 -4.35
C TYR A 75 -5.42 -7.58 -4.16
N ILE A 76 -5.09 -7.86 -2.89
CA ILE A 76 -4.04 -8.80 -2.51
C ILE A 76 -4.47 -9.69 -1.34
N ILE A 77 -3.76 -10.78 -1.12
CA ILE A 77 -3.80 -11.55 0.12
C ILE A 77 -2.46 -11.32 0.82
N TYR A 78 -2.50 -10.68 1.99
CA TYR A 78 -1.30 -10.37 2.76
C TYR A 78 -1.17 -11.28 3.98
N SER A 79 -0.07 -12.03 4.05
CA SER A 79 0.30 -12.87 5.18
C SER A 79 1.52 -12.27 5.88
N PRO A 80 1.34 -11.44 6.92
CA PRO A 80 2.45 -10.86 7.66
C PRO A 80 3.21 -11.94 8.40
N SER A 81 4.54 -11.83 8.40
CA SER A 81 5.38 -12.65 9.27
C SER A 81 5.42 -12.04 10.68
N ALA A 82 5.21 -12.89 11.70
CA ALA A 82 5.37 -12.50 13.10
C ALA A 82 6.85 -12.43 13.54
N ASN A 83 7.76 -13.06 12.79
CA ASN A 83 9.16 -13.23 13.17
C ASN A 83 10.09 -12.38 12.28
N ARG A 84 11.07 -11.69 12.88
CA ARG A 84 12.09 -10.91 12.15
C ARG A 84 12.93 -11.74 11.17
N TYR A 85 13.01 -13.04 11.37
CA TYR A 85 13.74 -13.97 10.49
C TYR A 85 12.89 -14.54 9.36
N GLN A 86 11.59 -14.25 9.33
CA GLN A 86 10.67 -14.72 8.31
C GLN A 86 10.17 -13.53 7.48
N VAL A 87 10.17 -13.72 6.16
CA VAL A 87 9.66 -12.75 5.18
C VAL A 87 8.14 -12.77 5.17
N SER A 88 7.52 -11.62 4.94
CA SER A 88 6.07 -11.58 4.75
C SER A 88 5.73 -12.11 3.36
N ARG A 89 4.52 -12.66 3.19
CA ARG A 89 4.08 -13.20 1.90
C ARG A 89 2.90 -12.43 1.35
N VAL A 90 2.86 -12.31 0.03
CA VAL A 90 1.77 -11.67 -0.70
C VAL A 90 1.34 -12.57 -1.86
N SER A 91 0.03 -12.64 -2.09
CA SER A 91 -0.57 -13.09 -3.34
C SER A 91 -1.34 -11.95 -3.96
N CYS A 92 -1.26 -11.79 -5.28
CA CYS A 92 -2.14 -10.86 -6.00
C CYS A 92 -3.37 -11.60 -6.51
N ILE A 93 -4.53 -10.96 -6.46
CA ILE A 93 -5.77 -11.53 -7.01
C ILE A 93 -5.81 -11.25 -8.50
N SER A 94 -6.05 -12.26 -9.32
CA SER A 94 -6.14 -12.14 -10.78
C SER A 94 -7.34 -11.30 -11.20
N PHE A 95 -7.12 -10.30 -12.05
CA PHE A 95 -8.17 -9.52 -12.74
C PHE A 95 -8.27 -9.87 -14.22
N ASP A 96 -7.79 -11.05 -14.62
CA ASP A 96 -7.92 -11.50 -16.00
C ASP A 96 -9.41 -11.74 -16.29
N THR A 97 -10.07 -10.78 -16.94
CA THR A 97 -11.47 -10.87 -17.39
C THR A 97 -11.58 -11.90 -18.50
N ALA A 98 -11.42 -13.18 -18.17
CA ALA A 98 -11.88 -14.28 -19.01
C ALA A 98 -13.26 -14.66 -18.48
N SER A 99 -14.29 -14.21 -19.17
CA SER A 99 -15.62 -14.79 -19.06
C SER A 99 -15.57 -16.24 -19.54
N GLU A 100 -15.12 -17.16 -18.70
CA GLU A 100 -15.31 -18.60 -18.93
C GLU A 100 -16.45 -19.08 -18.05
N THR A 101 -17.65 -18.95 -18.62
CA THR A 101 -18.74 -19.87 -18.32
C THR A 101 -18.33 -21.24 -18.85
N THR A 102 -17.89 -22.17 -17.99
CA THR A 102 -18.17 -23.62 -18.12
C THR A 102 -17.56 -24.46 -16.97
N THR A 103 -18.45 -25.12 -16.23
CA THR A 103 -18.36 -26.48 -15.67
C THR A 103 -17.00 -27.23 -15.69
N GLY A 104 -16.45 -27.47 -14.50
CA GLY A 104 -15.78 -28.71 -14.10
C GLY A 104 -14.34 -28.97 -14.55
N THR A 105 -13.38 -28.86 -13.62
CA THR A 105 -12.45 -29.95 -13.20
C THR A 105 -11.42 -29.36 -12.22
N ALA A 106 -11.23 -30.07 -11.11
CA ALA A 106 -10.43 -29.66 -9.96
C ALA A 106 -8.95 -29.44 -10.28
N SER A 107 -8.42 -28.29 -9.89
CA SER A 107 -7.03 -28.10 -9.46
C SER A 107 -7.03 -26.94 -8.47
N GLY A 108 -6.67 -27.27 -7.22
CA GLY A 108 -7.01 -26.50 -6.04
C GLY A 108 -6.36 -25.12 -5.95
N THR A 109 -7.20 -24.12 -5.73
CA THR A 109 -7.13 -23.19 -4.59
C THR A 109 -8.51 -22.52 -4.50
N PRO A 110 -9.15 -22.47 -3.32
CA PRO A 110 -10.51 -21.97 -3.23
C PRO A 110 -10.51 -20.47 -3.48
N PHE A 111 -11.12 -20.03 -4.59
CA PHE A 111 -11.55 -18.66 -4.78
C PHE A 111 -12.49 -18.29 -3.64
N ILE A 112 -11.98 -17.55 -2.66
CA ILE A 112 -12.81 -16.95 -1.62
C ILE A 112 -13.60 -15.82 -2.28
N ASN A 113 -14.89 -16.06 -2.49
CA ASN A 113 -15.87 -15.01 -2.78
C ASN A 113 -15.93 -14.07 -1.58
N TYR A 114 -15.19 -12.97 -1.61
CA TYR A 114 -15.30 -11.91 -0.61
C TYR A 114 -16.61 -11.14 -0.83
N LYS A 115 -17.69 -11.62 -0.21
CA LYS A 115 -18.91 -10.84 0.02
C LYS A 115 -18.67 -9.94 1.24
N ASN A 116 -18.51 -8.64 1.00
CA ASN A 116 -18.47 -7.63 2.06
C ASN A 116 -19.76 -7.67 2.89
N LYS A 117 -19.62 -7.97 4.20
CA LYS A 117 -20.72 -7.89 5.18
C LYS A 117 -20.57 -6.59 5.96
N ILE A 118 -21.16 -5.53 5.44
CA ILE A 118 -21.33 -4.26 6.17
C ILE A 118 -22.27 -4.55 7.33
N LYS A 119 -21.77 -4.42 8.57
CA LYS A 119 -22.61 -4.30 9.77
C LYS A 119 -22.59 -2.84 10.17
N ASP A 120 -23.70 -2.16 9.94
CA ASP A 120 -24.00 -0.90 10.58
C ASP A 120 -23.98 -1.08 12.10
N LYS A 121 -23.11 -0.31 12.76
CA LYS A 121 -23.38 0.13 14.13
C LYS A 121 -23.12 1.63 14.21
N GLN A 122 -24.23 2.35 14.15
CA GLN A 122 -24.38 3.71 14.64
C GLN A 122 -23.99 3.78 16.12
N GLY A 123 -23.36 4.90 16.49
CA GLY A 123 -23.37 5.43 17.86
C GLY A 123 -22.01 5.54 18.53
N ALA A 124 -21.38 6.72 18.45
CA ALA A 124 -21.26 7.64 19.59
C ALA A 124 -20.20 8.72 19.32
N HIS A 125 -20.68 9.95 19.10
CA HIS A 125 -19.93 11.17 19.32
C HIS A 125 -19.33 11.18 20.74
N GLN A 126 -18.05 11.53 20.89
CA GLN A 126 -17.63 12.51 21.89
C GLN A 126 -16.51 13.41 21.36
N ASN A 127 -16.83 14.71 21.39
CA ASN A 127 -15.98 15.86 21.12
C ASN A 127 -14.82 15.96 22.11
N LEU A 128 -13.64 16.36 21.66
CA LEU A 128 -12.78 17.23 22.46
C LEU A 128 -12.27 18.42 21.64
N LYS A 129 -12.33 19.57 22.33
CA LYS A 129 -12.36 20.94 21.84
C LYS A 129 -10.98 21.43 21.37
N ASN A 130 -11.01 22.31 20.36
CA ASN A 130 -9.90 23.20 20.03
C ASN A 130 -9.60 24.18 21.17
N GLY A 131 -8.32 24.53 21.32
CA GLY A 131 -7.88 25.85 21.79
C GLY A 131 -6.80 25.83 22.86
N LYS A 132 -5.54 26.06 22.45
CA LYS A 132 -4.62 27.08 23.00
C LYS A 132 -3.26 27.00 22.29
N GLU A 133 -2.94 28.07 21.55
CA GLU A 133 -1.57 28.40 21.18
C GLU A 133 -0.68 28.51 22.43
N LYS A 134 0.56 28.02 22.32
CA LYS A 134 1.72 28.58 23.04
C LYS A 134 2.99 28.23 22.27
N GLN A 135 3.67 29.28 21.81
CA GLN A 135 5.02 29.29 21.24
C GLN A 135 6.04 28.78 22.25
N PHE A 136 7.06 28.02 21.83
CA PHE A 136 8.36 27.98 22.50
C PHE A 136 9.48 27.51 21.55
N GLY A 137 10.46 28.41 21.34
CA GLY A 137 11.91 28.13 21.22
C GLY A 137 12.41 27.22 20.10
N LYS A 138 12.87 27.83 19.00
CA LYS A 138 13.86 27.22 18.10
C LYS A 138 15.26 27.32 18.73
N THR A 139 15.99 26.22 18.79
CA THR A 139 17.46 26.24 18.72
C THR A 139 17.93 25.13 17.77
N ASN A 140 18.41 25.54 16.59
CA ASN A 140 19.13 24.68 15.65
C ASN A 140 20.61 24.60 16.11
N PRO A 141 21.22 23.41 16.26
CA PRO A 141 22.58 23.26 16.77
C PRO A 141 23.70 23.33 15.71
N LEU A 142 23.48 23.98 14.56
CA LEU A 142 24.52 24.18 13.53
C LEU A 142 24.43 25.60 12.98
N HIS A 143 25.09 26.54 13.67
CA HIS A 143 25.44 27.84 13.11
C HIS A 143 26.96 27.95 13.11
N VAL A 144 27.54 28.06 11.92
CA VAL A 144 28.93 28.44 11.70
C VAL A 144 28.88 29.92 11.36
N GLU A 145 29.47 30.78 12.21
CA GLU A 145 29.63 32.20 11.93
C GLU A 145 30.57 32.36 10.72
N THR A 146 30.09 32.98 9.65
CA THR A 146 30.92 33.45 8.55
C THR A 146 30.95 34.96 8.57
N ASP A 147 31.73 35.53 9.48
CA ASP A 147 32.09 36.94 9.42
C ASP A 147 33.28 37.12 8.47
N LYS A 148 32.98 37.32 7.19
CA LYS A 148 33.88 37.98 6.25
C LYS A 148 33.09 39.00 5.45
N ASP A 149 33.30 40.27 5.78
CA ASP A 149 32.77 41.42 5.05
C ASP A 149 33.64 41.65 3.80
N TYR A 150 33.07 41.41 2.62
CA TYR A 150 33.73 41.59 1.32
C TYR A 150 33.28 42.89 0.62
N SER A 151 32.94 43.92 1.39
CA SER A 151 32.37 45.17 0.84
C SER A 151 33.37 46.33 0.66
N GLU A 152 34.68 46.12 0.78
CA GLU A 152 35.65 47.16 0.41
C GLU A 152 35.88 47.21 -1.11
N PRO A 153 35.73 48.39 -1.76
CA PRO A 153 36.24 48.58 -3.12
C PRO A 153 37.77 48.68 -3.11
N LEU A 154 38.42 48.09 -4.13
CA LEU A 154 39.86 48.18 -4.40
C LEU A 154 40.36 49.63 -4.55
#